data_AF-A0A2E7FYQ6-F1
#
_entry.id   AF-A0A2E7FYQ6-F1
#
_cell.length_a   1.000
_cell.length_b   1.000
_cell.length_c   1.000
_cell.angle_alpha   90.00
_cell.angle_beta   90.00
_cell.angle_gamma   90.00
#
_symmetry.space_group_name_H-M   'P 1'
#
loop_
_entity.id
_entity.type
_entity.pdbx_description
1 polymer ?
#
loop_
_entity_poly.entity_id
_entity_poly.type
_entity_poly.pdbx_seq_one_letter_code
_entity_poly.pdbx_strand_id
1 'polypeptide(L)'
;MTYIPEESKEESQGGIQVDREWLVEYVVELPEENPMRMLTILRGPQMSDVQGRLYDMLRSQYANVSRLDVTVIRMEPVDMRTDVGLFEIGGTYQP
;
A
#
# COMPACT_ATOMS: atom_id res chain seq x y z
N MET A 1 20.28 8.84 -44.81
CA MET A 1 19.16 8.59 -43.87
C MET A 1 19.15 7.10 -43.59
N THR A 2 19.58 6.67 -42.41
CA THR A 2 19.40 5.28 -42.01
C THR A 2 18.34 5.29 -40.92
N TYR A 3 17.12 4.99 -41.32
CA TYR A 3 16.08 4.54 -40.40
C TYR A 3 16.48 3.13 -39.94
N ILE A 4 16.64 2.96 -38.64
CA ILE A 4 16.62 1.65 -37.98
C ILE A 4 15.34 1.65 -37.17
N PRO A 5 14.26 0.99 -37.62
CA PRO A 5 13.12 0.75 -36.76
C PRO A 5 13.37 -0.51 -35.92
N GLU A 6 12.61 -0.58 -34.83
CA GLU A 6 12.38 -1.74 -33.97
C GLU A 6 13.41 -1.98 -32.87
N GLU A 7 13.01 -1.67 -31.64
CA GLU A 7 12.66 -2.73 -30.71
C GLU A 7 11.73 -2.14 -29.64
N SER A 8 10.44 -2.42 -29.83
CA SER A 8 9.42 -2.40 -28.78
C SER A 8 9.96 -3.26 -27.64
N LYS A 9 10.42 -2.64 -26.55
CA LYS A 9 10.71 -3.36 -25.31
C LYS A 9 9.39 -3.81 -24.66
N GLU A 10 8.76 -4.79 -25.27
CA GLU A 10 7.94 -5.77 -24.57
C GLU A 10 8.90 -6.72 -23.86
N GLU A 11 9.39 -6.30 -22.71
CA GLU A 11 10.05 -7.19 -21.76
C GLU A 11 8.95 -7.93 -21.00
N SER A 12 8.29 -8.87 -21.69
CA SER A 12 7.53 -9.93 -21.05
C SER A 12 8.52 -10.93 -20.46
N GLN A 13 8.78 -10.83 -19.15
CA GLN A 13 9.42 -11.88 -18.38
C GLN A 13 8.43 -12.40 -17.32
N GLY A 14 7.90 -13.59 -17.58
CA GLY A 14 7.25 -14.39 -16.55
C GLY A 14 8.28 -14.86 -15.52
N GLY A 15 8.02 -14.60 -14.24
CA GLY A 15 8.80 -15.14 -13.12
C GLY A 15 8.97 -14.12 -11.99
N ILE A 16 8.39 -14.42 -10.83
CA ILE A 16 8.25 -13.58 -9.63
C ILE A 16 7.07 -12.60 -9.76
N GLN A 17 5.89 -13.01 -9.28
CA GLN A 17 4.89 -12.04 -8.82
C GLN A 17 5.57 -11.22 -7.73
N VAL A 18 5.99 -10.01 -8.06
CA VAL A 18 6.65 -9.12 -7.11
C VAL A 18 5.66 -8.86 -5.99
N ASP A 19 5.99 -9.31 -4.77
CA ASP A 19 5.17 -9.11 -3.56
C ASP A 19 5.23 -7.62 -3.19
N ARG A 20 4.47 -6.81 -3.94
CA ARG A 20 4.47 -5.36 -3.83
C ARG A 20 3.82 -4.97 -2.51
N GLU A 21 4.46 -4.04 -1.80
CA GLU A 21 3.92 -3.45 -0.59
C GLU A 21 2.99 -2.29 -0.93
N TRP A 22 1.92 -2.15 -0.16
CA TRP A 22 0.89 -1.14 -0.33
C TRP A 22 0.60 -0.48 1.00
N LEU A 23 0.63 0.84 1.01
CA LEU A 23 0.20 1.66 2.13
C LEU A 23 -1.33 1.79 2.06
N VAL A 24 -2.00 1.38 3.13
CA VAL A 24 -3.45 1.46 3.23
C VAL A 24 -3.82 2.30 4.44
N GLU A 25 -4.46 3.44 4.19
CA GLU A 25 -5.07 4.29 5.21
C GLU A 25 -6.59 4.11 5.15
N TYR A 26 -7.18 3.79 6.28
CA TYR A 26 -8.62 3.56 6.39
C TYR A 26 -9.16 4.04 7.73
N VAL A 27 -10.44 4.37 7.77
CA VAL A 27 -11.17 4.72 8.98
C VAL A 27 -12.15 3.59 9.30
N VAL A 28 -12.16 3.17 10.56
CA VAL A 28 -13.10 2.19 11.09
C VAL A 28 -14.10 2.90 11.97
N GLU A 29 -15.38 2.66 11.74
CA GLU A 29 -16.49 3.18 12.52
C GLU A 29 -17.25 2.03 13.17
N LEU A 30 -17.35 2.09 14.50
CA LEU A 30 -18.08 1.14 15.33
C LEU A 30 -19.27 1.87 15.97
N PRO A 31 -20.42 1.21 16.18
CA PRO A 31 -21.63 1.88 16.64
C PRO A 31 -21.48 2.64 17.97
N GLU A 32 -20.56 2.22 18.83
CA GLU A 32 -20.38 2.75 20.19
C GLU A 32 -18.98 3.37 20.41
N GLU A 33 -18.15 3.48 19.37
CA GLU A 33 -16.80 4.06 19.48
C GLU A 33 -16.58 5.20 18.50
N ASN A 34 -15.64 6.08 18.86
CA ASN A 34 -15.22 7.14 17.95
C ASN A 34 -14.54 6.55 16.70
N PRO A 35 -14.70 7.17 15.53
CA PRO A 35 -14.01 6.75 14.31
C PRO A 35 -12.51 6.66 14.52
N MET A 36 -11.93 5.50 14.22
CA MET A 36 -10.51 5.25 14.39
C MET A 36 -9.82 5.26 13.03
N ARG A 37 -8.83 6.15 12.87
CA ARG A 37 -7.98 6.17 11.69
C ARG A 37 -6.83 5.19 11.86
N MET A 38 -6.69 4.31 10.88
CA MET A 38 -5.71 3.23 10.88
C MET A 38 -4.85 3.33 9.62
N LEU A 39 -3.58 2.95 9.77
CA LEU A 39 -2.62 2.90 8.68
C LEU A 39 -1.86 1.58 8.79
N THR A 40 -1.82 0.85 7.69
CA THR A 40 -1.18 -0.47 7.61
C THR A 40 -0.44 -0.65 6.28
N ILE A 41 0.48 -1.61 6.24
CA ILE A 41 1.16 -2.04 5.02
C ILE A 41 0.70 -3.45 4.69
N LEU A 42 0.14 -3.63 3.50
CA LEU A 42 -0.31 -4.93 2.99
C LEU A 42 0.52 -5.31 1.77
N ARG A 43 0.73 -6.61 1.61
CA ARG A 43 1.48 -7.17 0.48
C ARG A 43 0.54 -7.81 -0.53
N GLY A 44 0.69 -7.46 -1.79
CA GLY A 44 -0.14 -8.02 -2.85
C GLY A 44 0.31 -7.57 -4.24
N PRO A 45 0.23 -8.45 -5.25
CA PRO A 45 0.68 -8.12 -6.59
C PRO A 45 -0.18 -7.02 -7.24
N GLN A 46 -1.48 -6.97 -6.92
CA GLN A 46 -2.41 -5.97 -7.43
C GLN A 46 -3.31 -5.40 -6.33
N MET A 47 -3.94 -4.26 -6.62
CA MET A 47 -4.85 -3.58 -5.69
C MET A 47 -6.01 -4.48 -5.22
N SER A 48 -6.53 -5.35 -6.10
CA SER A 48 -7.60 -6.29 -5.76
C SER A 48 -7.17 -7.32 -4.70
N ASP A 49 -5.93 -7.80 -4.78
CA ASP A 49 -5.38 -8.73 -3.77
C ASP A 49 -5.23 -8.04 -2.41
N VAL A 50 -4.82 -6.77 -2.43
CA VAL A 50 -4.68 -5.93 -1.23
C VAL A 50 -6.05 -5.67 -0.60
N GLN A 51 -7.07 -5.40 -1.40
CA GLN A 51 -8.44 -5.25 -0.92
C GLN A 51 -8.97 -6.53 -0.26
N GLY A 52 -8.74 -7.69 -0.87
CA GLY A 52 -9.12 -8.98 -0.28
C GLY A 52 -8.42 -9.23 1.06
N ARG A 53 -7.11 -8.95 1.13
CA ARG A 53 -6.34 -9.08 2.38
C ARG A 53 -6.79 -8.10 3.46
N LEU A 54 -7.11 -6.86 3.08
CA LEU A 54 -7.67 -5.87 4.00
C LEU A 54 -8.98 -6.38 4.59
N TYR A 55 -9.86 -6.93 3.73
CA TYR A 55 -11.11 -7.53 4.17
C TYR A 55 -10.90 -8.69 5.15
N ASP A 56 -10.03 -9.65 4.82
CA ASP A 56 -9.74 -10.80 5.68
C ASP A 56 -9.17 -10.36 7.04
N MET A 57 -8.26 -9.37 7.03
CA MET A 57 -7.69 -8.79 8.24
C MET A 57 -8.77 -8.16 9.12
N LEU A 58 -9.64 -7.31 8.55
CA LEU A 58 -10.74 -6.67 9.28
C LEU A 58 -11.74 -7.69 9.80
N ARG A 59 -12.07 -8.71 9.00
CA ARG A 59 -12.96 -9.81 9.37
C ARG A 59 -12.41 -10.60 10.55
N SER A 60 -11.11 -10.85 10.57
CA SER A 60 -10.44 -11.55 11.66
C SER A 60 -10.33 -10.69 12.91
N GLN A 61 -9.99 -9.40 12.77
CA GLN A 61 -9.78 -8.49 13.91
C GLN A 61 -11.09 -8.15 14.62
N TYR A 62 -12.18 -7.96 13.86
CA TYR A 62 -13.48 -7.55 14.35
C TYR A 62 -14.52 -8.68 14.28
N ALA A 63 -14.09 -9.94 14.46
CA ALA A 63 -14.95 -11.11 14.34
C ALA A 63 -16.19 -11.10 15.27
N ASN A 64 -16.09 -10.41 16.40
CA ASN A 64 -17.16 -10.30 17.40
C ASN A 64 -18.08 -9.07 17.21
N VAL A 65 -17.79 -8.22 16.21
CA VAL A 65 -18.57 -7.01 15.95
C VAL A 65 -19.68 -7.34 14.95
N SER A 66 -20.91 -6.94 15.28
CA SER A 66 -22.10 -7.20 14.45
C SER A 66 -22.13 -6.37 13.16
N ARG A 67 -21.60 -5.15 13.22
CA ARG A 67 -21.51 -4.22 12.09
C ARG A 67 -20.24 -3.38 12.18
N LEU A 68 -19.48 -3.36 11.10
CA LEU A 68 -18.26 -2.60 10.93
C LEU A 68 -18.39 -1.76 9.66
N ASP A 69 -18.40 -0.44 9.77
CA ASP A 69 -18.33 0.45 8.62
C ASP A 69 -16.87 0.87 8.41
N VAL A 70 -16.37 0.71 7.19
CA VAL A 70 -14.95 0.94 6.87
C VAL A 70 -14.84 1.81 5.64
N THR A 71 -14.11 2.91 5.78
CA THR A 71 -13.84 3.85 4.69
C THR A 71 -12.36 3.84 4.37
N VAL A 72 -12.00 3.39 3.17
CA VAL A 72 -10.61 3.46 2.68
C VAL A 72 -10.34 4.89 2.21
N ILE A 73 -9.36 5.55 2.82
CA ILE A 73 -8.95 6.92 2.48
C ILE A 73 -7.87 6.88 1.41
N ARG A 74 -6.93 5.95 1.53
CA ARG A 74 -5.78 5.84 0.62
C ARG A 74 -5.32 4.40 0.48
N MET A 75 -4.98 4.01 -0.74
CA MET A 75 -4.43 2.69 -1.06
C MET A 75 -3.43 2.85 -2.19
N GLU A 76 -2.15 2.95 -1.83
CA GLU A 76 -1.08 3.32 -2.76
C GLU A 76 0.07 2.32 -2.68
N PRO A 77 0.71 1.98 -3.81
CA PRO A 77 1.89 1.13 -3.79
C PRO A 77 3.05 1.87 -3.11
N VAL A 78 3.76 1.18 -2.23
CA VAL A 78 4.99 1.69 -1.62
C VAL A 78 6.11 1.54 -2.63
N ASP A 79 6.65 2.65 -3.10
CA ASP A 79 7.86 2.64 -3.92
C ASP A 79 9.08 2.57 -3.00
N MET A 80 9.88 1.51 -3.12
CA MET A 80 11.13 1.34 -2.35
C MET A 80 12.26 2.23 -2.87
N ARG A 81 12.00 3.16 -3.78
CA ARG A 81 12.89 4.28 -4.12
C ARG A 81 12.91 5.30 -2.99
N THR A 82 13.35 4.88 -1.82
CA THR A 82 13.84 5.81 -0.81
C THR A 82 15.12 6.42 -1.37
N ASP A 83 15.03 7.67 -1.81
CA ASP A 83 16.20 8.52 -1.97
C ASP A 83 16.96 8.48 -0.63
N VAL A 84 18.12 7.82 -0.62
CA VAL A 84 19.01 7.74 0.54
C VAL A 84 19.41 9.14 1.04
N GLY A 85 19.18 10.19 0.24
CA GLY A 85 19.34 11.60 0.58
C GLY A 85 18.23 12.25 1.42
N LEU A 86 17.06 11.63 1.63
CA LEU A 86 15.99 12.21 2.47
C LEU A 86 16.35 12.30 3.95
N PHE A 87 17.38 11.56 4.38
CA PHE A 87 17.90 11.58 5.75
C PHE A 87 19.24 12.35 5.88
N GLU A 88 19.62 13.18 4.90
CA GLU A 88 20.67 14.19 5.12
C GLU A 88 20.12 15.27 6.07
N ILE A 89 20.09 14.91 7.34
CA ILE A 89 19.71 15.76 8.47
C ILE A 89 20.75 16.88 8.55
N GLY A 90 20.49 17.99 7.85
CA GLY A 90 21.06 19.30 8.13
C GLY A 90 20.49 19.94 9.41
N GLY A 91 20.00 19.13 10.34
CA GLY A 91 19.51 19.56 11.64
C GLY A 91 20.66 19.53 12.63
N THR A 92 21.37 20.65 12.77
CA THR A 92 22.20 20.91 13.95
C THR A 92 21.35 20.70 15.19
N TYR A 93 21.66 19.66 15.95
CA TYR A 93 21.16 19.48 17.31
C TYR A 93 21.54 20.73 18.12
N GLN A 94 20.54 21.48 18.60
CA GLN A 94 20.77 22.61 19.50
C GLN A 94 20.31 22.16 20.91
N PRO A 95 21.25 22.04 21.87
CA PRO A 95 21.02 21.41 23.17
C PRO A 95 20.10 22.20 24.10
#